data_AF-A0A3S3JTT6-F1
#
_entry.id   AF-A0A3S3JTT6-F1
#
_cell.length_a   1.000
_cell.length_b   1.000
_cell.length_c   1.000
_cell.angle_alpha   90.00
_cell.angle_beta   90.00
_cell.angle_gamma   90.00
#
_symmetry.space_group_name_H-M   'P 1'
#
loop_
_entity.id
_entity.type
_entity.pdbx_description
1 polymer ?
#
loop_
_entity_poly.entity_id
_entity_poly.type
_entity_poly.pdbx_seq_one_letter_code
_entity_poly.pdbx_strand_id
1 'polypeptide(L)'
;HFRFQPRACRPYRVERPFRYIREDFFLARSFRNLEDLNEQLRDWLDTVANARLHGTTQRIVSEAFAAEQPELQSLPAVPFDALLKLERRVSHDGLVSIGGNYY
;
A
#
# COMPACT_ATOMS: atom_id res chain seq x y z
N HIS A 1 -13.82 -15.68 3.38
CA HIS A 1 -14.27 -14.77 2.30
C HIS A 1 -13.96 -13.34 2.74
N PHE A 2 -13.17 -12.58 1.96
CA PHE A 2 -12.43 -11.36 2.38
C PHE A 2 -13.28 -10.10 2.69
N ARG A 3 -14.60 -10.22 2.87
CA ARG A 3 -15.57 -9.15 3.24
C ARG A 3 -15.37 -7.77 2.56
N PHE A 4 -14.71 -7.69 1.40
CA PHE A 4 -14.56 -6.48 0.62
C PHE A 4 -15.68 -6.41 -0.43
N GLN A 5 -16.50 -5.37 -0.37
CA GLN A 5 -17.44 -5.03 -1.43
C GLN A 5 -16.91 -3.83 -2.20
N PRO A 6 -16.38 -4.00 -3.43
CA PRO A 6 -15.94 -2.87 -4.23
C PRO A 6 -17.13 -1.95 -4.50
N ARG A 7 -17.01 -0.68 -4.10
CA ARG A 7 -17.93 0.40 -4.48
C ARG A 7 -17.16 1.40 -5.32
N ALA A 8 -17.72 1.78 -6.47
CA ALA A 8 -17.17 2.85 -7.28
C ALA A 8 -17.28 4.19 -6.51
N CYS A 9 -16.15 4.78 -6.16
CA CYS A 9 -16.10 6.07 -5.47
C CYS A 9 -16.23 7.22 -6.48
N ARG A 10 -16.95 8.29 -6.10
CA ARG A 10 -16.87 9.59 -6.79
C ARG A 10 -15.43 10.10 -6.75
N PRO A 11 -14.93 10.85 -7.75
CA PRO A 11 -13.55 11.34 -7.74
C PRO A 11 -13.34 12.25 -6.52
N TYR A 12 -12.70 11.71 -5.50
CA TYR A 12 -12.20 12.45 -4.36
C TYR A 12 -10.67 12.45 -4.40
N ARG A 13 -10.09 13.42 -3.71
CA ARG A 13 -8.65 13.67 -3.59
C ARG A 13 -7.87 12.36 -3.50
N VAL A 14 -7.11 12.04 -4.56
CA VAL A 14 -6.25 10.86 -4.62
C VAL A 14 -5.22 10.97 -3.50
N GLU A 15 -5.25 10.02 -2.57
CA GLU A 15 -4.18 9.88 -1.59
C GLU A 15 -2.86 9.73 -2.34
N ARG A 16 -1.82 10.44 -1.88
CA ARG A 16 -0.47 10.36 -2.46
C ARG A 16 0.42 9.57 -1.49
N PRO A 17 0.18 8.25 -1.29
CA PRO A 17 0.91 7.47 -0.27
C PRO A 17 2.41 7.46 -0.54
N PHE A 18 2.80 7.51 -1.83
CA PHE A 18 4.20 7.50 -2.24
C PHE A 18 4.93 8.83 -2.06
N ARG A 19 4.22 9.95 -1.85
CA ARG A 19 4.87 11.26 -1.73
C ARG A 19 5.73 11.34 -0.48
N TYR A 20 5.19 10.90 0.65
CA TYR A 20 5.88 10.95 1.93
C TYR A 20 7.17 10.12 1.91
N ILE A 21 7.08 8.85 1.46
CA ILE A 21 8.25 7.97 1.38
C ILE A 21 9.30 8.53 0.40
N ARG A 22 8.86 9.12 -0.73
CA ARG A 22 9.79 9.72 -1.70
C ARG A 22 10.51 10.95 -1.18
N GLU A 23 9.78 11.84 -0.51
CA GLU A 23 10.33 13.10 -0.01
C GLU A 23 11.16 12.92 1.27
N ASP A 24 10.85 11.91 2.08
CA ASP A 24 11.44 11.75 3.42
C ASP A 24 12.47 10.59 3.51
N PHE A 25 12.15 9.43 2.94
CA PHE A 25 13.06 8.28 2.97
C PHE A 25 14.06 8.30 1.81
N PHE A 26 13.60 8.45 0.57
CA PHE A 26 14.48 8.33 -0.60
C PHE A 26 15.31 9.58 -0.88
N LEU A 27 14.85 10.76 -0.44
CA LEU A 27 15.54 12.01 -0.72
C LEU A 27 16.94 11.98 -0.06
N ALA A 28 17.99 12.16 -0.88
CA ALA A 28 19.40 12.17 -0.47
C ALA A 28 19.98 10.85 0.07
N ARG A 29 19.30 9.70 -0.05
CA ARG A 29 19.87 8.39 0.29
C ARG A 29 20.43 7.65 -0.92
N SER A 30 21.51 6.91 -0.70
CA SER A 30 22.07 5.96 -1.66
C SER A 30 22.22 4.60 -0.97
N PHE A 31 22.07 3.53 -1.75
CA PHE A 31 22.15 2.16 -1.26
C PHE A 31 22.94 1.32 -2.26
N ARG A 32 23.67 0.34 -1.73
CA ARG A 32 24.59 -0.48 -2.53
C ARG A 32 23.88 -1.62 -3.25
N ASN A 33 22.80 -2.14 -2.65
CA ASN A 33 21.99 -3.22 -3.18
C ASN A 33 20.58 -3.21 -2.56
N LEU A 34 19.73 -4.16 -2.94
CA LEU A 34 18.36 -4.27 -2.43
C LEU A 34 18.29 -4.62 -0.94
N GLU A 35 19.27 -5.34 -0.41
CA GLU A 35 19.31 -5.73 1.00
C GLU A 35 19.58 -4.51 1.88
N ASP A 36 20.60 -3.72 1.52
CA ASP A 36 20.96 -2.43 2.14
C ASP A 36 19.78 -1.45 2.11
N LEU A 37 19.04 -1.39 0.99
CA LEU A 37 17.80 -0.61 0.90
C LEU A 37 16.75 -1.08 1.93
N ASN A 38 16.54 -2.39 2.05
CA ASN A 38 15.54 -2.94 2.96
C ASN A 38 15.93 -2.73 4.43
N GLU A 39 17.22 -2.80 4.77
CA GLU A 39 17.71 -2.49 6.11
C GLU A 39 17.50 -1.02 6.45
N GLN A 40 17.93 -0.11 5.57
CA GLN A 40 17.73 1.33 5.75
C GLN A 40 16.24 1.68 5.87
N LEU A 41 15.39 1.01 5.09
CA LEU A 41 13.94 1.22 5.15
C LEU A 41 13.36 0.79 6.48
N ARG A 42 13.76 -0.37 7.01
CA ARG A 42 13.32 -0.84 8.34
C ARG A 42 13.74 0.13 9.44
N ASP A 43 15.00 0.55 9.43
CA ASP A 43 15.51 1.50 10.40
C ASP A 43 14.72 2.83 10.37
N TRP A 44 14.47 3.38 9.18
CA TRP A 44 13.67 4.60 9.05
C TRP A 44 12.20 4.41 9.46
N LEU A 45 11.60 3.24 9.19
CA LEU A 45 10.25 2.92 9.66
C LEU A 45 10.21 2.96 11.19
N ASP A 46 11.16 2.31 11.86
CA ASP A 46 11.18 2.17 13.31
C ASP A 46 11.53 3.49 14.02
N THR A 47 12.46 4.27 13.48
CA THR A 47 12.99 5.47 14.14
C THR A 47 12.28 6.77 13.75
N VAL A 48 11.73 6.86 12.55
CA VAL A 48 11.13 8.10 12.01
C VAL A 48 9.65 7.92 11.71
N ALA A 49 9.30 7.00 10.81
CA ALA A 49 7.95 6.97 10.27
C ALA A 49 6.89 6.53 11.30
N ASN A 50 7.21 5.52 12.11
CA ASN A 50 6.31 4.98 13.13
C ASN A 50 6.39 5.77 14.46
N ALA A 51 7.54 6.39 14.74
CA ALA A 51 7.75 7.18 15.97
C ALA A 51 7.25 8.64 15.86
N ARG A 52 6.92 9.13 14.66
CA ARG A 52 6.47 10.53 14.46
C ARG A 52 5.09 10.79 15.07
N LEU A 53 4.89 12.04 15.48
CA LEU A 53 3.57 12.60 15.77
C LEU A 53 2.82 12.90 14.47
N HIS A 54 1.66 12.28 14.28
CA HIS A 54 0.86 12.46 13.07
C HIS A 54 0.14 13.82 13.06
N GLY A 55 0.33 14.61 12.01
CA GLY A 55 -0.10 16.02 11.96
C GLY A 55 -1.61 16.25 12.09
N THR A 56 -2.45 15.31 11.66
CA THR A 56 -3.93 15.47 11.76
C THR A 56 -4.51 14.85 13.01
N THR A 57 -4.00 13.69 13.43
CA THR A 57 -4.55 12.94 14.56
C THR A 57 -3.88 13.31 15.87
N GLN A 58 -2.73 14.01 15.82
CA GLN A 58 -1.93 14.42 16.98
C GLN A 58 -1.59 13.24 17.90
N ARG A 59 -1.39 12.06 17.32
CA ARG A 59 -0.99 10.83 18.01
C ARG A 59 0.29 10.28 17.39
N ILE A 60 1.10 9.61 18.18
CA ILE A 60 2.24 8.84 17.68
C ILE A 60 1.68 7.66 16.86
N VAL A 61 2.23 7.45 15.66
CA VAL A 61 1.69 6.48 14.70
C VAL A 61 1.72 5.06 15.27
N SER A 62 2.84 4.65 15.88
CA SER A 62 2.99 3.33 16.50
C SER A 62 2.03 3.10 17.66
N GLU A 63 1.81 4.10 18.50
CA GLU A 63 0.89 4.02 19.64
C GLU A 63 -0.56 3.93 19.18
N ALA A 64 -0.94 4.74 18.19
CA ALA A 64 -2.28 4.68 17.59
C ALA A 64 -2.55 3.31 16.97
N PHE A 65 -1.57 2.77 16.24
CA PHE A 65 -1.67 1.42 15.67
C PHE A 65 -1.82 0.36 16.76
N ALA A 66 -1.01 0.40 17.82
CA ALA A 66 -1.09 -0.55 18.93
C ALA A 66 -2.45 -0.49 19.65
N ALA A 67 -3.05 0.70 19.77
CA ALA A 67 -4.38 0.86 20.34
C ALA A 67 -5.50 0.30 19.45
N GLU A 68 -5.37 0.41 18.12
CA GLU A 68 -6.36 -0.09 17.15
C GLU A 68 -6.18 -1.58 16.84
N GLN A 69 -4.97 -2.13 16.98
CA GLN A 69 -4.64 -3.52 16.70
C GLN A 69 -5.61 -4.57 17.30
N PRO A 70 -6.06 -4.48 18.58
CA PRO A 70 -7.01 -5.45 19.13
C PRO A 70 -8.41 -5.37 18.50
N GLU A 71 -8.77 -4.25 17.85
CA GLU A 71 -10.05 -4.07 17.16
C GLU A 71 -10.01 -4.55 15.71
N LEU A 72 -8.82 -4.85 15.18
CA LEU A 72 -8.64 -5.33 13.82
C LEU A 72 -9.21 -6.74 13.66
N GLN A 73 -9.85 -6.97 12.51
CA GLN A 73 -10.30 -8.30 12.14
C GLN A 73 -9.11 -9.22 11.93
N SER A 74 -9.26 -10.48 12.38
CA SER A 74 -8.26 -11.50 12.12
C SER A 74 -8.07 -11.73 10.63
N LEU A 75 -6.83 -12.05 10.24
CA LEU A 75 -6.53 -12.43 8.87
C LEU A 75 -7.35 -13.68 8.50
N PRO A 76 -7.90 -13.73 7.28
CA PRO A 76 -8.57 -14.93 6.78
C PRO A 76 -7.61 -16.13 6.83
N ALA A 77 -8.12 -17.28 7.27
CA ALA A 77 -7.31 -18.50 7.44
C ALA A 77 -6.70 -19.02 6.13
N VAL A 78 -7.25 -18.61 4.98
CA VAL A 78 -6.73 -18.93 3.66
C VAL A 78 -6.18 -17.63 3.06
N PRO A 79 -4.93 -17.61 2.58
CA PRO A 79 -4.38 -16.45 1.91
C PRO A 79 -5.19 -16.09 0.67
N PHE A 80 -5.16 -14.81 0.28
CA PHE A 80 -5.83 -14.36 -0.92
C PHE A 80 -5.08 -14.87 -2.15
N ASP A 81 -5.61 -15.91 -2.78
CA ASP A 81 -5.08 -16.46 -4.02
C ASP A 81 -5.65 -15.70 -5.22
N ALA A 82 -5.17 -14.47 -5.43
CA ALA A 82 -5.57 -13.64 -6.56
C ALA A 82 -4.51 -13.62 -7.64
N LEU A 83 -4.29 -14.78 -8.23
CA LEU A 83 -3.55 -14.89 -9.48
C LEU A 83 -4.42 -15.58 -10.53
N LEU A 84 -5.50 -14.91 -10.94
CA LEU A 84 -6.05 -15.19 -12.25
C LEU A 84 -5.16 -14.49 -13.29
N LYS A 85 -4.00 -15.09 -13.57
CA LYS A 85 -3.09 -14.59 -14.60
C LYS A 85 -3.62 -15.01 -15.97
N LEU A 86 -4.25 -14.09 -16.69
CA LEU A 86 -4.74 -14.31 -18.05
C LEU A 86 -3.80 -13.62 -19.04
N GLU A 87 -3.20 -14.39 -19.95
CA GLU A 87 -2.55 -13.83 -21.12
C GLU A 87 -3.62 -13.46 -22.16
N ARG A 88 -3.64 -12.20 -22.61
CA ARG A 88 -4.57 -11.70 -23.61
C ARG A 88 -3.86 -10.81 -24.60
N ARG A 89 -4.31 -10.87 -25.86
CA ARG A 89 -3.83 -9.99 -26.92
C ARG A 89 -4.56 -8.66 -26.81
N VAL A 90 -3.80 -7.57 -26.73
CA VAL A 90 -4.34 -6.20 -26.73
C VAL A 90 -4.89 -5.90 -28.13
N SER A 91 -6.05 -5.24 -28.20
CA SER A 91 -6.61 -4.76 -29.46
C SER A 91 -5.74 -3.64 -30.04
N HIS A 92 -5.97 -3.29 -31.31
CA HIS A 92 -5.31 -2.15 -31.94
C HIS A 92 -5.57 -0.83 -31.19
N ASP A 93 -6.72 -0.72 -30.53
CA ASP A 93 -7.14 0.48 -29.77
C ASP A 93 -6.63 0.47 -28.32
N GLY A 94 -5.77 -0.49 -27.96
CA GLY A 94 -5.17 -0.57 -26.62
C GLY A 94 -6.04 -1.25 -25.56
N LEU A 95 -7.15 -1.89 -25.95
CA LEU A 95 -8.10 -2.50 -25.04
C LEU A 95 -7.86 -4.00 -24.84
N VAL A 96 -8.19 -4.51 -23.66
CA VAL A 96 -8.16 -5.94 -23.32
C VAL A 96 -9.57 -6.45 -23.02
N SER A 97 -9.97 -7.55 -23.68
CA SER A 97 -11.28 -8.17 -23.42
C SER A 97 -11.20 -9.16 -22.25
N ILE A 98 -12.01 -8.92 -21.22
CA ILE A 98 -12.17 -9.79 -20.05
C ILE A 98 -13.65 -10.05 -19.83
N GLY A 99 -14.08 -11.31 -19.93
CA GLY A 99 -15.47 -11.71 -19.66
C GLY A 99 -16.52 -11.02 -20.55
N GLY A 100 -16.15 -10.61 -21.77
CA GLY A 100 -17.02 -9.88 -22.70
C GLY A 100 -17.03 -8.36 -22.53
N ASN A 101 -16.30 -7.81 -21.55
CA ASN A 101 -16.10 -6.37 -21.37
C ASN A 101 -14.70 -5.95 -21.84
N TYR A 102 -14.54 -4.68 -22.23
CA TYR A 102 -13.27 -4.07 -22.62
C TYR A 102 -12.73 -3.17 -21.51
N TYR A 103 -11.42 -3.28 -21.25
CA TYR A 103 -10.67 -2.51 -20.26
C TYR A 103 -9.41 -1.90 -20.87
#